data_AF-A0A7S4A5F1-F1
#
_entry.id   AF-A0A7S4A5F1-F1
#
_cell.length_a   1.000
_cell.length_b   1.000
_cell.length_c   1.000
_cell.angle_alpha   90.00
_cell.angle_beta   90.00
_cell.angle_gamma   90.00
#
_symmetry.space_group_name_H-M   'P 1'
#
loop_
_entity.id
_entity.type
_entity.pdbx_description
1 polymer ?
#
loop_
_entity_poly.entity_id
_entity_poly.type
_entity_poly.pdbx_seq_one_letter_code
_entity_poly.pdbx_strand_id
1 'polypeptide(L)'
;MARNLSIIILETLFTALCVVLVLVNLKYNHGCGGYDPGSATSRRVALERRLEAMEVEARENAALLHEVIMGLEDRFGITKMMDLRELKKECHAEAAAIVAHLAEDHAPPMPVFGDSSPDEGSTTFGDDVYKDDVLAEGGGDDRYGETSAEESPEDDRVVDLPPTEERREACRKWRTDHAVSPGVSWGTLPADLQRTWRDYDCDIFLQDAVQGMLANEGEHAERRESLDAKAASRLDDDFFDDKGDDEVVGDISSIS
;
A
#
# COMPACT_ATOMS: atom_id res chain seq x y z
N MET A 1 1.86 33.43 36.59
CA MET A 1 0.71 34.18 36.01
C MET A 1 0.75 34.29 34.49
N ALA A 2 1.89 34.53 33.84
CA ALA A 2 1.98 34.66 32.38
C ALA A 2 1.55 33.39 31.58
N ARG A 3 1.81 32.19 32.09
CA ARG A 3 1.43 30.91 31.43
C ARG A 3 -0.08 30.66 31.37
N ASN A 4 -0.84 31.22 32.29
CA ASN A 4 -2.30 31.04 32.30
C ASN A 4 -2.98 32.00 31.31
N LEU A 5 -2.37 33.17 31.05
CA LEU A 5 -2.86 34.12 30.04
C LEU A 5 -2.66 33.59 28.62
N SER A 6 -1.54 32.92 28.33
CA SER A 6 -1.30 32.36 26.99
C SER A 6 -2.26 31.24 26.62
N ILE A 7 -2.69 30.41 27.60
CA ILE A 7 -3.64 29.33 27.36
C ILE A 7 -5.04 29.89 27.06
N ILE A 8 -5.49 30.89 27.82
CA ILE A 8 -6.78 31.56 27.60
C ILE A 8 -6.82 32.26 26.23
N ILE A 9 -5.71 32.87 25.80
CA ILE A 9 -5.63 33.51 24.47
C ILE A 9 -5.68 32.45 23.36
N LEU A 10 -5.03 31.30 23.54
CA LEU A 10 -5.06 30.23 22.54
C LEU A 10 -6.47 29.63 22.37
N GLU A 11 -7.19 29.40 23.48
CA GLU A 11 -8.56 28.86 23.45
C GLU A 11 -9.55 29.83 22.80
N THR A 12 -9.40 31.13 23.05
CA THR A 12 -10.26 32.16 22.43
C THR A 12 -9.99 32.31 20.93
N LEU A 13 -8.73 32.19 20.50
CA LEU A 13 -8.39 32.19 19.07
C LEU A 13 -8.86 30.93 18.36
N PHE A 14 -8.74 29.75 19.00
CA PHE A 14 -9.20 28.49 18.43
C PHE A 14 -10.72 28.48 18.25
N THR A 15 -11.47 28.92 19.26
CA THR A 15 -12.95 29.02 19.16
C THR A 15 -13.39 30.02 18.10
N ALA A 16 -12.73 31.18 18.00
CA ALA A 16 -13.01 32.15 16.93
C ALA A 16 -12.74 31.58 15.54
N LEU A 17 -11.64 30.84 15.37
CA LEU A 17 -11.29 30.18 14.10
C LEU A 17 -12.31 29.09 13.72
N CYS A 18 -12.76 28.28 14.69
CA CYS A 18 -13.83 27.32 14.46
C CYS A 18 -15.13 27.99 14.02
N VAL A 19 -15.54 29.10 14.64
CA VAL A 19 -16.74 29.85 14.25
C VAL A 19 -16.61 30.40 12.84
N VAL A 20 -15.45 30.96 12.47
CA VAL A 20 -15.20 31.45 11.11
C VAL A 20 -15.26 30.31 10.10
N LEU A 21 -14.66 29.16 10.39
CA LEU A 21 -14.75 27.98 9.51
C LEU A 21 -16.18 27.49 9.33
N VAL A 22 -16.99 27.49 10.39
CA VAL A 22 -18.41 27.14 10.31
C VAL A 22 -19.19 28.16 9.46
N LEU A 23 -18.92 29.46 9.62
CA LEU A 23 -19.57 30.50 8.82
C LEU A 23 -19.14 30.48 7.35
N VAL A 24 -17.87 30.18 7.07
CA VAL A 24 -17.36 30.00 5.71
C VAL A 24 -18.00 28.76 5.09
N ASN A 25 -18.07 27.63 5.81
CA ASN A 25 -18.78 26.44 5.34
C ASN A 25 -20.25 26.73 5.07
N LEU A 26 -20.97 27.41 5.97
CA LEU A 26 -22.36 27.79 5.77
C LEU A 26 -22.53 28.70 4.55
N LYS A 27 -21.64 29.67 4.34
CA LYS A 27 -21.69 30.59 3.21
C LYS A 27 -21.36 29.91 1.88
N TYR A 28 -20.42 28.97 1.87
CA TYR A 28 -20.13 28.15 0.70
C TYR A 28 -21.27 27.16 0.40
N ASN A 29 -21.91 26.59 1.42
CA ASN A 29 -23.06 25.69 1.25
C ASN A 29 -24.31 26.45 0.78
N HIS A 30 -24.49 27.71 1.18
CA HIS A 30 -25.57 28.57 0.68
C HIS A 30 -25.26 29.28 -0.64
N GLY A 31 -24.03 29.23 -1.14
CA GLY A 31 -23.59 29.93 -2.35
C GLY A 31 -23.99 29.27 -3.67
N CYS A 32 -24.44 28.01 -3.66
CA CYS A 32 -24.84 27.28 -4.85
C CYS A 32 -26.36 27.06 -4.90
N GLY A 33 -27.10 28.05 -5.38
CA GLY A 33 -28.49 27.83 -5.80
C GLY A 33 -29.34 29.08 -5.78
N GLY A 34 -29.53 29.68 -6.95
CA GLY A 34 -30.67 30.55 -7.21
C GLY A 34 -31.96 29.84 -6.80
N TYR A 35 -32.77 30.51 -5.99
CA TYR A 35 -33.95 29.95 -5.34
C TYR A 35 -35.10 29.88 -6.34
N ASP A 36 -35.11 28.84 -7.18
CA ASP A 36 -36.28 28.48 -7.99
C ASP A 36 -37.06 27.35 -7.30
N PRO A 37 -38.27 27.59 -6.78
CA PRO A 37 -39.02 26.62 -5.98
C PRO A 37 -39.43 25.37 -6.76
N GLY A 38 -39.51 25.44 -8.10
CA GLY A 38 -39.74 24.28 -8.96
C GLY A 38 -38.49 23.42 -9.19
N SER A 39 -37.29 24.00 -9.10
CA SER A 39 -36.04 23.26 -9.29
C SER A 39 -35.63 22.48 -8.05
N ALA A 40 -36.10 22.88 -6.86
CA ALA A 40 -35.79 22.25 -5.59
C ALA A 40 -36.55 20.92 -5.40
N THR A 41 -37.81 20.86 -5.82
CA THR A 41 -38.60 19.61 -5.80
C THR A 41 -38.10 18.63 -6.85
N SER A 42 -37.77 19.10 -8.06
CA SER A 42 -37.17 18.26 -9.11
C SER A 42 -35.79 17.73 -8.70
N ARG A 43 -34.93 18.56 -8.10
CA ARG A 43 -33.63 18.11 -7.54
C ARG A 43 -33.80 17.12 -6.41
N ARG A 44 -34.78 17.28 -5.53
CA ARG A 44 -35.07 16.31 -4.47
C ARG A 44 -35.46 14.96 -5.05
N VAL A 45 -36.37 14.94 -6.03
CA VAL A 45 -36.78 13.70 -6.70
C VAL A 45 -35.61 13.06 -7.47
N ALA A 46 -34.74 13.86 -8.09
CA ALA A 46 -33.55 13.35 -8.76
C ALA A 46 -32.51 12.78 -7.78
N LEU A 47 -32.35 13.41 -6.61
CA LEU A 47 -31.48 12.91 -5.54
C LEU A 47 -32.04 11.65 -4.89
N GLU A 48 -33.35 11.58 -4.64
CA GLU A 48 -34.01 10.38 -4.11
C GLU A 48 -33.80 9.18 -5.04
N ARG A 49 -33.97 9.36 -6.36
CA ARG A 49 -33.69 8.30 -7.34
C ARG A 49 -32.23 7.88 -7.38
N ARG A 50 -31.29 8.82 -7.24
CA ARG A 50 -29.86 8.48 -7.17
C ARG A 50 -29.51 7.76 -5.87
N LEU A 51 -30.17 8.10 -4.77
CA LEU A 51 -29.98 7.46 -3.48
C LEU A 51 -30.51 6.03 -3.50
N GLU A 52 -31.69 5.81 -4.09
CA GLU A 52 -32.23 4.46 -4.33
C GLU A 52 -31.30 3.63 -5.24
N ALA A 53 -30.75 4.23 -6.30
CA ALA A 53 -29.80 3.55 -7.18
C ALA A 53 -28.50 3.15 -6.44
N MET A 54 -27.93 4.06 -5.65
CA MET A 54 -26.75 3.75 -4.84
C MET A 54 -27.05 2.72 -3.73
N GLU A 55 -28.24 2.73 -3.15
CA GLU A 55 -28.64 1.72 -2.17
C GLU A 55 -28.74 0.32 -2.79
N VAL A 56 -29.20 0.21 -4.03
CA VAL A 56 -29.25 -1.06 -4.75
C VAL A 56 -27.83 -1.53 -5.06
N GLU A 57 -26.97 -0.65 -5.58
CA GLU A 57 -25.58 -0.96 -5.87
C GLU A 57 -24.81 -1.35 -4.60
N ALA A 58 -25.05 -0.67 -3.46
CA ALA A 58 -24.45 -1.01 -2.18
C ALA A 58 -24.89 -2.41 -1.68
N ARG A 59 -26.16 -2.80 -1.90
CA ARG A 59 -26.64 -4.15 -1.56
C ARG A 59 -26.01 -5.21 -2.46
N GLU A 60 -25.88 -4.94 -3.75
CA GLU A 60 -25.21 -5.84 -4.70
C GLU A 60 -23.72 -6.00 -4.37
N ASN A 61 -23.02 -4.90 -4.09
CA ASN A 61 -21.63 -4.91 -3.65
C ASN A 61 -21.46 -5.64 -2.31
N ALA A 62 -22.39 -5.49 -1.37
CA ALA A 62 -22.37 -6.24 -0.11
C ALA A 62 -22.55 -7.75 -0.33
N ALA A 63 -23.41 -8.16 -1.27
CA ALA A 63 -23.58 -9.57 -1.63
C ALA A 63 -22.31 -10.14 -2.28
N LEU A 64 -21.68 -9.40 -3.21
CA LEU A 64 -20.41 -9.79 -3.83
C LEU A 64 -19.29 -9.90 -2.80
N LEU A 65 -19.19 -8.95 -1.86
CA LEU A 65 -18.22 -9.01 -0.77
C LEU A 65 -18.44 -10.25 0.11
N HIS A 66 -19.68 -10.59 0.42
CA HIS A 66 -19.98 -11.79 1.19
C HIS A 66 -19.60 -13.07 0.45
N GLU A 67 -19.80 -13.12 -0.87
CA GLU A 67 -19.36 -14.25 -1.71
C GLU A 67 -17.83 -14.37 -1.76
N VAL A 68 -17.12 -13.24 -1.90
CA VAL A 68 -15.65 -13.21 -1.83
C VAL A 68 -15.16 -13.66 -0.47
N ILE A 69 -15.78 -13.19 0.61
CA ILE A 69 -15.42 -13.60 1.99
C ILE A 69 -15.63 -15.10 2.15
N MET A 70 -16.79 -15.65 1.79
CA MET A 70 -17.03 -17.10 1.87
C MET A 70 -16.06 -17.89 0.98
N GLY A 71 -15.74 -17.38 -0.21
CA GLY A 71 -14.76 -18.00 -1.10
C GLY A 71 -13.34 -17.97 -0.56
N LEU A 72 -12.97 -16.92 0.18
CA LEU A 72 -11.70 -16.85 0.90
C LEU A 72 -11.70 -17.77 2.13
N GLU A 73 -12.82 -17.87 2.85
CA GLU A 73 -12.96 -18.80 3.97
C GLU A 73 -12.87 -20.26 3.54
N ASP A 74 -13.48 -20.63 2.40
CA ASP A 74 -13.40 -21.99 1.85
C ASP A 74 -11.99 -22.34 1.38
N ARG A 75 -11.33 -21.41 0.66
CA ARG A 75 -9.98 -21.65 0.12
C ARG A 75 -8.88 -21.61 1.16
N PHE A 76 -8.99 -20.72 2.14
CA PHE A 76 -7.90 -20.46 3.06
C PHE A 76 -8.20 -20.89 4.50
N GLY A 77 -9.44 -21.29 4.81
CA GLY A 77 -9.80 -21.74 6.15
C GLY A 77 -9.49 -20.73 7.25
N ILE A 78 -9.36 -19.43 6.91
CA ILE A 78 -8.77 -18.39 7.79
C ILE A 78 -9.57 -18.26 9.09
N THR A 79 -10.88 -18.54 9.05
CA THR A 79 -11.76 -18.51 10.22
C THR A 79 -11.98 -19.88 10.85
N LYS A 80 -11.51 -20.97 10.24
CA LYS A 80 -11.31 -22.23 10.95
C LYS A 80 -10.03 -22.10 11.77
N MET A 81 -10.08 -21.23 12.78
CA MET A 81 -9.13 -21.26 13.87
C MET A 81 -9.27 -22.65 14.52
N MET A 82 -8.49 -23.62 14.05
CA MET A 82 -8.23 -24.81 14.84
C MET A 82 -7.74 -24.31 16.20
N ASP A 83 -8.37 -24.77 17.28
CA ASP A 83 -7.92 -24.44 18.63
C ASP A 83 -6.42 -24.77 18.70
N LEU A 84 -5.62 -23.90 19.33
CA LEU A 84 -4.17 -24.06 19.42
C LEU A 84 -3.78 -25.45 19.97
N ARG A 85 -4.65 -26.05 20.79
CA ARG A 85 -4.50 -27.42 21.28
C ARG A 85 -4.64 -28.48 20.20
N GLU A 86 -5.55 -28.30 19.26
CA GLU A 86 -5.78 -29.23 18.15
C GLU A 86 -4.64 -29.12 17.13
N LEU A 87 -4.23 -27.90 16.79
CA LEU A 87 -3.05 -27.65 15.94
C LEU A 87 -1.77 -28.26 16.55
N LYS A 88 -1.56 -28.06 17.86
CA LYS A 88 -0.41 -28.66 18.57
C LYS A 88 -0.46 -30.19 18.53
N LYS A 89 -1.65 -30.78 18.65
CA LYS A 89 -1.82 -32.23 18.61
C LYS A 89 -1.53 -32.80 17.22
N GLU A 90 -2.01 -32.16 16.16
CA GLU A 90 -1.74 -32.57 14.79
C GLU A 90 -0.26 -32.41 14.44
N CYS A 91 0.35 -31.27 14.76
CA CYS A 91 1.78 -31.04 14.55
C CYS A 91 2.66 -32.08 15.30
N HIS A 92 2.31 -32.42 16.55
CA HIS A 92 3.01 -33.50 17.26
C HIS A 92 2.80 -34.88 16.63
N ALA A 93 1.60 -35.17 16.12
CA ALA A 93 1.31 -36.44 15.46
C ALA A 93 2.09 -36.58 14.14
N GLU A 94 2.17 -35.51 13.37
CA GLU A 94 2.92 -35.46 12.11
C GLU A 94 4.42 -35.53 12.35
N ALA A 95 4.94 -34.78 13.34
CA ALA A 95 6.34 -34.88 13.75
C ALA A 95 6.70 -36.31 14.20
N ALA A 96 5.82 -36.97 14.95
CA ALA A 96 6.02 -38.37 15.35
C ALA A 96 6.03 -39.33 14.14
N ALA A 97 5.18 -39.09 13.13
CA ALA A 97 5.17 -39.87 11.90
C ALA A 97 6.47 -39.71 11.10
N ILE A 98 7.00 -38.48 11.00
CA ILE A 98 8.27 -38.19 10.35
C ILE A 98 9.42 -38.90 11.08
N VAL A 99 9.45 -38.83 12.42
CA VAL A 99 10.48 -39.52 13.23
C VAL A 99 10.40 -41.04 13.06
N ALA A 100 9.20 -41.61 13.00
CA ALA A 100 9.02 -43.04 12.73
C ALA A 100 9.53 -43.42 11.33
N HIS A 101 9.25 -42.59 10.32
CA HIS A 101 9.72 -42.81 8.96
C HIS A 101 11.25 -42.68 8.83
N LEU A 102 11.85 -41.73 9.55
CA LEU A 102 13.31 -41.56 9.64
C LEU A 102 13.99 -42.70 10.42
N ALA A 103 13.27 -43.34 11.34
CA ALA A 103 13.77 -44.51 12.06
C ALA A 103 13.77 -45.77 11.18
N GLU A 104 12.80 -45.89 10.25
CA GLU A 104 12.72 -46.99 9.28
C GLU A 104 13.71 -46.80 8.11
N ASP A 105 13.82 -45.58 7.59
CA ASP A 105 14.78 -45.24 6.53
C ASP A 105 16.10 -44.76 7.15
N HIS A 106 16.97 -45.70 7.51
CA HIS A 106 18.33 -45.35 7.91
C HIS A 106 19.01 -44.54 6.81
N ALA A 107 19.46 -43.33 7.17
CA ALA A 107 20.21 -42.47 6.28
C ALA A 107 21.34 -43.26 5.62
N PRO A 108 21.53 -43.14 4.30
CA PRO A 108 22.59 -43.85 3.61
C PRO A 108 23.93 -43.54 4.30
N PRO A 109 24.81 -44.55 4.48
CA PRO A 109 26.10 -44.32 5.13
C PRO A 109 26.79 -43.19 4.37
N MET A 110 27.24 -42.16 5.10
CA MET A 110 27.94 -41.04 4.48
C MET A 110 29.06 -41.61 3.61
N PRO A 111 29.23 -41.10 2.37
CA PRO A 111 30.36 -41.47 1.56
C PRO A 111 31.62 -41.21 2.38
N VAL A 112 32.44 -42.25 2.53
CA VAL A 112 33.75 -42.12 3.15
C VAL A 112 34.56 -41.24 2.21
N PHE A 113 34.59 -39.93 2.50
CA PHE A 113 35.56 -39.03 1.89
C PHE A 113 36.91 -39.55 2.36
N GLY A 114 37.65 -40.18 1.45
CA GLY A 114 38.94 -40.77 1.78
C GLY A 114 39.79 -39.72 2.48
N ASP A 115 40.40 -40.12 3.60
CA ASP A 115 41.37 -39.32 4.34
C ASP A 115 42.52 -38.96 3.42
N SER A 116 42.37 -37.91 2.63
CA SER A 116 43.48 -37.13 2.13
C SER A 116 44.04 -36.38 3.33
N SER A 117 44.81 -37.09 4.16
CA SER A 117 45.78 -36.48 5.07
C SER A 117 46.55 -35.44 4.26
N PRO A 118 46.42 -34.14 4.56
CA PRO A 118 47.36 -33.17 4.08
C PRO A 118 48.66 -33.48 4.81
N ASP A 119 49.64 -33.89 4.03
CA ASP A 119 51.03 -33.98 4.43
C ASP A 119 51.45 -32.67 5.12
N GLU A 120 52.34 -32.82 6.10
CA GLU A 120 52.76 -31.83 7.09
C GLU A 120 52.92 -30.40 6.55
N GLY A 121 52.19 -29.45 7.12
CA GLY A 121 52.33 -28.05 6.71
C GLY A 121 51.46 -27.04 7.46
N SER A 122 51.74 -26.85 8.75
CA SER A 122 51.64 -25.57 9.49
C SER A 122 50.63 -24.52 8.97
N THR A 123 49.46 -24.44 9.62
CA THR A 123 48.91 -23.16 10.13
C THR A 123 47.99 -23.45 11.31
N THR A 124 48.48 -23.23 12.52
CA THR A 124 47.70 -23.05 13.73
C THR A 124 46.78 -21.84 13.57
N PHE A 125 45.48 -22.07 13.39
CA PHE A 125 44.47 -21.02 13.50
C PHE A 125 43.26 -21.55 14.28
N GLY A 126 43.40 -21.48 15.62
CA GLY A 126 42.33 -21.30 16.61
C GLY A 126 41.26 -22.39 16.71
N ASP A 127 41.51 -23.41 17.53
CA ASP A 127 40.49 -24.37 17.98
C ASP A 127 40.49 -24.44 19.52
N ASP A 128 40.35 -23.28 20.15
CA ASP A 128 40.56 -23.09 21.59
C ASP A 128 39.33 -22.46 22.30
N VAL A 129 38.18 -22.30 21.63
CA VAL A 129 37.11 -21.41 22.16
C VAL A 129 35.99 -22.11 22.94
N TYR A 130 35.89 -23.45 22.97
CA TYR A 130 34.83 -24.08 23.77
C TYR A 130 35.26 -25.34 24.50
N LYS A 131 36.09 -25.17 25.54
CA LYS A 131 36.09 -26.11 26.67
C LYS A 131 36.19 -25.38 28.01
N ASP A 132 35.24 -25.73 28.86
CA ASP A 132 35.22 -25.61 30.31
C ASP A 132 35.33 -24.20 30.90
N ASP A 133 34.17 -23.68 31.33
CA ASP A 133 34.09 -23.26 32.73
C ASP A 133 32.76 -23.69 33.36
N VAL A 134 32.95 -24.38 34.48
CA VAL A 134 32.02 -25.04 35.36
C VAL A 134 31.36 -24.01 36.28
N LEU A 135 30.05 -24.17 36.49
CA LEU A 135 29.26 -23.86 37.69
C LEU A 135 29.99 -23.10 38.83
N ALA A 136 29.60 -21.85 39.07
CA ALA A 136 29.71 -21.22 40.39
C ALA A 136 28.50 -20.32 40.65
N GLU A 137 27.67 -20.73 41.60
CA GLU A 137 26.71 -19.85 42.28
C GLU A 137 27.45 -18.68 42.94
N GLY A 138 26.90 -17.47 42.86
CA GLY A 138 27.41 -16.32 43.61
C GLY A 138 26.86 -15.00 43.07
N GLY A 139 25.97 -14.37 43.83
CA GLY A 139 25.27 -13.16 43.42
C GLY A 139 26.11 -11.88 43.46
N GLY A 140 25.53 -10.84 42.85
CA GLY A 140 25.82 -9.46 43.17
C GLY A 140 26.52 -8.66 42.07
N ASP A 141 25.85 -7.60 41.67
CA ASP A 141 26.37 -6.28 41.31
C ASP A 141 26.00 -5.81 39.91
N ASP A 142 25.11 -4.82 39.92
CA ASP A 142 24.50 -4.16 38.80
C ASP A 142 25.46 -3.05 38.36
N ARG A 143 26.37 -3.38 37.43
CA ARG A 143 27.25 -2.37 36.85
C ARG A 143 27.45 -2.61 35.36
N TYR A 144 26.43 -2.22 34.59
CA TYR A 144 26.56 -2.03 33.14
C TYR A 144 27.53 -0.86 32.88
N GLY A 145 28.80 -1.21 32.77
CA GLY A 145 29.86 -0.36 32.25
C GLY A 145 29.76 -0.27 30.73
N GLU A 146 29.26 0.87 30.28
CA GLU A 146 29.47 1.49 28.97
C GLU A 146 30.90 1.21 28.46
N THR A 147 31.02 0.35 27.46
CA THR A 147 32.29 0.12 26.78
C THR A 147 32.11 0.24 25.27
N SER A 148 32.70 1.33 24.79
CA SER A 148 33.36 1.50 23.50
C SER A 148 32.52 1.24 22.25
N ALA A 149 32.04 2.35 21.71
CA ALA A 149 31.96 2.58 20.28
C ALA A 149 33.28 2.16 19.61
N GLU A 150 33.26 1.01 18.93
CA GLU A 150 34.23 0.73 17.88
C GLU A 150 33.78 1.54 16.65
N GLU A 151 34.34 2.74 16.52
CA GLU A 151 34.37 3.49 15.27
C GLU A 151 35.04 2.61 14.20
N SER A 152 34.21 2.00 13.35
CA SER A 152 34.67 1.46 12.07
C SER A 152 35.31 2.58 11.26
N PRO A 153 36.46 2.34 10.60
CA PRO A 153 37.08 3.34 9.74
C PRO A 153 36.11 3.66 8.60
N GLU A 154 35.62 4.90 8.59
CA GLU A 154 34.89 5.47 7.47
C GLU A 154 35.83 5.49 6.26
N ASP A 155 35.68 4.47 5.39
CA ASP A 155 36.23 4.47 4.03
C ASP A 155 35.47 5.56 3.26
N ASP A 156 35.99 6.78 3.37
CA ASP A 156 35.52 8.04 2.78
C ASP A 156 35.71 8.05 1.26
N ARG A 157 35.37 6.93 0.61
CA ARG A 157 35.11 6.87 -0.82
C ARG A 157 33.75 7.52 -1.01
N VAL A 158 33.78 8.83 -1.19
CA VAL A 158 32.73 9.57 -1.88
C VAL A 158 32.56 8.91 -3.25
N VAL A 159 31.73 7.86 -3.29
CA VAL A 159 31.21 7.34 -4.54
C VAL A 159 30.41 8.51 -5.09
N ASP A 160 30.87 9.10 -6.18
CA ASP A 160 30.12 10.11 -6.93
C ASP A 160 28.84 9.44 -7.43
N LEU A 161 27.83 9.35 -6.55
CA LEU A 161 26.56 8.78 -6.92
C LEU A 161 25.89 9.76 -7.90
N PRO A 162 25.44 9.28 -9.07
CA PRO A 162 24.89 10.12 -10.13
C PRO A 162 23.68 10.95 -9.63
N PRO A 163 23.27 12.03 -10.31
CA PRO A 163 22.10 12.80 -9.92
C PRO A 163 20.85 11.92 -9.76
N THR A 164 19.95 12.30 -8.84
CA THR A 164 18.82 11.50 -8.37
C THR A 164 17.87 11.03 -9.48
N GLU A 165 17.77 11.76 -10.59
CA GLU A 165 16.91 11.39 -11.72
C GLU A 165 17.52 10.28 -12.59
N GLU A 166 18.83 10.32 -12.83
CA GLU A 166 19.54 9.25 -13.57
C GLU A 166 19.48 7.92 -12.81
N ARG A 167 19.53 7.97 -11.47
CA ARG A 167 19.34 6.77 -10.62
C ARG A 167 17.96 6.14 -10.83
N ARG A 168 16.90 6.95 -10.88
CA ARG A 168 15.52 6.44 -11.09
C ARG A 168 15.34 5.79 -12.44
N GLU A 169 15.96 6.34 -13.48
CA GLU A 169 15.91 5.73 -14.81
C GLU A 169 16.67 4.40 -14.86
N ALA A 170 17.84 4.33 -14.22
CA ALA A 170 18.59 3.09 -14.07
C ALA A 170 17.78 2.02 -13.32
N CYS A 171 17.17 2.36 -12.18
CA CYS A 171 16.30 1.45 -11.43
C CYS A 171 15.13 0.95 -12.29
N ARG A 172 14.47 1.83 -13.07
CA ARG A 172 13.37 1.45 -13.97
C ARG A 172 13.84 0.47 -15.04
N LYS A 173 15.00 0.73 -15.64
CA LYS A 173 15.57 -0.13 -16.68
C LYS A 173 15.94 -1.52 -16.13
N TRP A 174 16.57 -1.58 -14.97
CA TRP A 174 16.90 -2.86 -14.34
C TRP A 174 15.66 -3.65 -13.93
N ARG A 175 14.61 -2.96 -13.47
CA ARG A 175 13.32 -3.59 -13.17
C ARG A 175 12.76 -4.29 -14.40
N THR A 176 12.74 -3.62 -15.55
CA THR A 176 12.19 -4.19 -16.80
C THR A 176 13.07 -5.27 -17.37
N ASP A 177 14.38 -5.06 -17.41
CA ASP A 177 15.33 -5.94 -18.09
C ASP A 177 15.55 -7.25 -17.32
N HIS A 178 15.55 -7.18 -15.98
CA HIS A 178 15.81 -8.32 -15.10
C HIS A 178 14.56 -8.85 -14.37
N ALA A 179 13.38 -8.30 -14.67
CA ALA A 179 12.12 -8.65 -14.03
C ALA A 179 12.19 -8.57 -12.48
N VAL A 180 12.84 -7.53 -11.96
CA VAL A 180 12.97 -7.31 -10.51
C VAL A 180 11.61 -6.94 -9.94
N SER A 181 11.20 -7.62 -8.87
CA SER A 181 10.02 -7.27 -8.07
C SER A 181 10.49 -6.60 -6.77
N PRO A 182 10.34 -5.26 -6.64
CA PRO A 182 10.84 -4.52 -5.49
C PRO A 182 10.40 -5.14 -4.16
N GLY A 183 11.34 -5.38 -3.25
CA GLY A 183 11.08 -5.98 -1.93
C GLY A 183 10.66 -7.46 -1.93
N VAL A 184 10.54 -8.12 -3.09
CA VAL A 184 10.09 -9.53 -3.20
C VAL A 184 11.14 -10.42 -3.85
N SER A 185 11.64 -10.04 -5.02
CA SER A 185 12.61 -10.85 -5.74
C SER A 185 13.49 -10.02 -6.67
N TRP A 186 14.72 -10.49 -6.82
CA TRP A 186 15.73 -9.89 -7.69
C TRP A 186 15.65 -10.34 -9.15
N GLY A 187 14.72 -11.25 -9.48
CA GLY A 187 14.59 -11.81 -10.82
C GLY A 187 15.89 -12.41 -11.34
N THR A 188 16.36 -11.95 -12.50
CA THR A 188 17.64 -12.35 -13.13
C THR A 188 18.77 -11.34 -12.90
N LEU A 189 18.65 -10.45 -11.90
CA LEU A 189 19.63 -9.41 -11.66
C LEU A 189 20.95 -9.98 -11.11
N PRO A 190 22.11 -9.71 -11.74
CA PRO A 190 23.42 -10.17 -11.27
C PRO A 190 23.78 -9.61 -9.88
N ALA A 191 24.54 -10.38 -9.08
CA ALA A 191 24.89 -10.02 -7.71
C ALA A 191 25.59 -8.65 -7.56
N ASP A 192 26.40 -8.25 -8.55
CA ASP A 192 27.08 -6.96 -8.55
C ASP A 192 26.07 -5.80 -8.64
N LEU A 193 25.06 -5.95 -9.49
CA LEU A 193 23.97 -4.99 -9.67
C LEU A 193 22.98 -5.00 -8.50
N GLN A 194 22.86 -6.09 -7.76
CA GLN A 194 22.04 -6.14 -6.54
C GLN A 194 22.59 -5.23 -5.44
N ARG A 195 23.91 -5.06 -5.36
CA ARG A 195 24.52 -4.07 -4.44
C ARG A 195 24.18 -2.66 -4.89
N THR A 196 24.42 -2.34 -6.17
CA THR A 196 24.11 -1.01 -6.70
C THR A 196 22.63 -0.64 -6.60
N TRP A 197 21.72 -1.60 -6.79
CA TRP A 197 20.28 -1.39 -6.59
C TRP A 197 19.93 -1.00 -5.15
N ARG A 198 20.57 -1.63 -4.15
CA ARG A 198 20.42 -1.25 -2.74
C ARG A 198 21.04 0.11 -2.47
N ASP A 199 22.24 0.36 -2.96
CA ASP A 199 22.93 1.64 -2.77
C ASP A 199 22.14 2.82 -3.40
N TYR A 200 21.33 2.53 -4.42
CA TYR A 200 20.48 3.51 -5.09
C TYR A 200 19.06 3.60 -4.50
N ASP A 201 18.77 2.83 -3.44
CA ASP A 201 17.44 2.75 -2.80
C ASP A 201 16.29 2.56 -3.82
N CYS A 202 16.53 1.75 -4.85
CA CYS A 202 15.61 1.57 -5.98
C CYS A 202 14.23 1.07 -5.54
N ASP A 203 14.14 0.30 -4.44
CA ASP A 203 12.88 -0.22 -3.92
C ASP A 203 11.94 0.91 -3.47
N ILE A 204 12.47 1.94 -2.82
CA ILE A 204 11.69 3.07 -2.30
C ILE A 204 11.17 3.92 -3.46
N PHE A 205 12.04 4.28 -4.40
CA PHE A 205 11.68 5.13 -5.54
C PHE A 205 10.62 4.50 -6.44
N LEU A 206 10.67 3.17 -6.59
CA LEU A 206 9.71 2.45 -7.44
C LEU A 206 8.36 2.23 -6.74
N GLN A 207 8.33 2.11 -5.42
CA GLN A 207 7.08 2.04 -4.66
C GLN A 207 6.33 3.37 -4.65
N ASP A 208 7.03 4.48 -4.43
CA ASP A 208 6.43 5.83 -4.44
C ASP A 208 5.80 6.17 -5.80
N ALA A 209 6.41 5.73 -6.90
CA ALA A 209 5.84 5.91 -8.24
C ALA A 209 4.54 5.13 -8.44
N VAL A 210 4.44 3.90 -7.91
CA VAL A 210 3.22 3.09 -7.99
C VAL A 210 2.12 3.68 -7.11
N GLN A 211 2.46 4.11 -5.90
CA GLN A 211 1.55 4.78 -4.98
C GLN A 211 1.03 6.11 -5.56
N GLY A 212 1.93 6.89 -6.17
CA GLY A 212 1.61 8.16 -6.80
C GLY A 212 0.70 8.01 -8.02
N MET A 213 0.88 6.97 -8.84
CA MET A 213 -0.03 6.70 -9.97
C MET A 213 -1.44 6.33 -9.49
N LEU A 214 -1.57 5.51 -8.45
CA LEU A 214 -2.87 5.16 -7.87
C LEU A 214 -3.57 6.37 -7.25
N ALA A 215 -2.81 7.28 -6.62
CA ALA A 215 -3.36 8.54 -6.11
C ALA A 215 -3.84 9.47 -7.24
N ASN A 216 -3.11 9.52 -8.36
CA ASN A 216 -3.46 10.38 -9.51
C ASN A 216 -4.65 9.83 -10.32
N GLU A 217 -4.84 8.51 -10.39
CA GLU A 217 -6.02 7.90 -11.02
C GLU A 217 -7.30 8.26 -10.27
N GLY A 218 -7.25 8.36 -8.94
CA GLY A 218 -8.37 8.87 -8.13
C GLY A 218 -8.76 10.31 -8.48
N GLU A 219 -7.77 11.19 -8.67
CA GLU A 219 -7.99 12.60 -8.99
C GLU A 219 -8.49 12.82 -10.45
N HIS A 220 -8.02 11.99 -11.39
CA HIS A 220 -8.50 11.99 -12.76
C HIS A 220 -9.92 11.43 -12.92
N ALA A 221 -10.34 10.50 -12.07
CA ALA A 221 -11.72 10.00 -12.03
C ALA A 221 -12.69 11.11 -11.61
N GLU A 222 -12.39 11.84 -10.54
CA GLU A 222 -13.19 13.01 -10.11
C GLU A 222 -13.23 14.11 -11.19
N ARG A 223 -12.10 14.34 -11.88
CA ARG A 223 -12.05 15.35 -12.94
C ARG A 223 -12.90 14.97 -14.17
N ARG A 224 -12.98 13.69 -14.55
CA ARG A 224 -13.88 13.23 -15.63
C ARG A 224 -15.34 13.41 -15.24
N GLU A 225 -15.71 13.08 -14.00
CA GLU A 225 -17.07 13.28 -13.52
C GLU A 225 -17.47 14.77 -13.56
N SER A 226 -16.53 15.67 -13.24
CA SER A 226 -16.77 17.12 -13.33
C SER A 226 -16.94 17.63 -14.77
N LEU A 227 -16.29 17.00 -15.75
CA LEU A 227 -16.38 17.37 -17.17
C LEU A 227 -17.65 16.82 -17.81
N ASP A 228 -18.04 15.59 -17.48
CA ASP A 228 -19.29 14.99 -17.94
C ASP A 228 -20.50 15.73 -17.35
N ALA A 229 -20.43 16.15 -16.08
CA ALA A 229 -21.45 17.03 -15.50
C ALA A 229 -21.56 18.40 -16.20
N LYS A 230 -20.44 18.95 -16.68
CA LYS A 230 -20.39 20.23 -17.40
C LYS A 230 -20.78 20.12 -18.88
N ALA A 231 -20.58 18.95 -19.48
CA ALA A 231 -21.06 18.66 -20.83
C ALA A 231 -22.58 18.44 -20.84
N ALA A 232 -23.12 17.75 -19.83
CA ALA A 232 -24.57 17.56 -19.66
C ALA A 232 -25.29 18.90 -19.49
N SER A 233 -24.73 19.86 -18.75
CA SER A 233 -25.37 21.17 -18.56
C SER A 233 -25.37 22.07 -19.79
N ARG A 234 -24.57 21.77 -20.83
CA ARG A 234 -24.53 22.57 -22.08
C ARG A 234 -25.51 22.09 -23.14
N LEU A 235 -25.95 20.84 -23.07
CA LEU A 235 -26.90 20.27 -24.04
C LEU A 235 -28.35 20.75 -23.81
N ASP A 236 -28.67 21.27 -22.62
CA ASP A 236 -30.00 21.80 -22.31
C ASP A 236 -30.22 23.26 -22.76
N ASP A 237 -29.15 24.03 -23.07
CA ASP A 237 -29.27 25.44 -23.44
C ASP A 237 -29.54 25.65 -24.96
N ASP A 238 -29.12 24.73 -25.83
CA ASP A 238 -29.27 24.88 -27.29
C ASP A 238 -30.58 24.29 -27.86
N PHE A 239 -31.44 23.69 -27.04
CA PHE A 239 -32.69 23.06 -27.50
C PHE A 239 -33.90 24.02 -27.55
N PHE A 240 -33.76 25.28 -27.13
CA PHE A 240 -34.86 26.25 -27.04
C PHE A 240 -34.69 27.48 -27.96
N ASP A 241 -34.32 27.26 -29.23
CA ASP A 241 -34.39 28.34 -30.23
C ASP A 241 -34.86 27.87 -31.63
N ASP A 242 -35.66 26.79 -31.71
CA ASP A 242 -36.42 26.45 -32.93
C ASP A 242 -37.84 26.99 -32.82
N LYS A 243 -37.94 28.30 -32.98
CA LYS A 243 -39.22 29.01 -33.08
C LYS A 243 -39.77 28.72 -34.48
N GLY A 244 -40.65 27.73 -34.56
CA GLY A 244 -41.41 27.39 -35.75
C GLY A 244 -42.18 28.60 -36.28
N ASP A 245 -41.68 29.17 -37.36
CA ASP A 245 -42.41 30.06 -38.25
C ASP A 245 -43.14 29.18 -39.30
N ASP A 246 -44.26 28.59 -38.88
CA ASP A 246 -45.22 27.94 -39.78
C ASP A 246 -46.06 29.01 -40.50
N GLU A 247 -45.48 29.63 -41.53
CA GLU A 247 -46.25 30.39 -42.51
C GLU A 247 -45.77 30.02 -43.92
N VAL A 248 -46.65 29.35 -44.68
CA VAL A 248 -46.89 29.46 -46.14
C VAL A 248 -47.56 28.15 -46.60
N VAL A 249 -48.90 28.14 -46.57
CA VAL A 249 -49.69 27.27 -47.45
C VAL A 249 -49.68 27.94 -48.83
N GLY A 250 -48.71 27.53 -49.65
CA GLY A 250 -48.59 27.94 -51.05
C GLY A 250 -48.99 26.79 -51.97
N ASP A 251 -50.04 27.02 -52.76
CA ASP A 251 -50.56 26.15 -53.80
C ASP A 251 -49.46 25.58 -54.72
N ILE A 252 -49.50 24.27 -54.95
CA ILE A 252 -48.93 23.64 -56.15
C ILE A 252 -50.01 22.87 -56.88
N SER A 253 -50.73 23.61 -57.73
CA SER A 253 -51.35 23.05 -58.92
C SER A 253 -50.30 22.96 -60.02
N SER A 254 -49.93 21.75 -60.46
CA SER A 254 -49.55 21.36 -61.84
C SER A 254 -48.51 20.25 -61.88
N ILE A 255 -48.64 19.38 -62.89
CA ILE A 255 -47.82 18.22 -63.28
C ILE A 255 -48.36 16.93 -62.62
N SER A 256 -49.03 16.01 -63.30
CA SER A 256 -48.99 15.61 -64.72
C SER A 256 -50.30 15.00 -65.19
#